data_AF-A0A2T2S3U0-F1
#
_entry.id   AF-A0A2T2S3U0-F1
#
_cell.length_a   1.000
_cell.length_b   1.000
_cell.length_c   1.000
_cell.angle_alpha   90.00
_cell.angle_beta   90.00
_cell.angle_gamma   90.00
#
_symmetry.space_group_name_H-M   'P 1'
#
loop_
_entity.id
_entity.type
_entity.pdbx_description
1 polymer ?
#
loop_
_entity_poly.entity_id
_entity_poly.type
_entity_poly.pdbx_seq_one_letter_code
_entity_poly.pdbx_strand_id
1 'polypeptide(L)'
;MATVVTYLLVSAPSDPEAVRSHPLLEKHGFEPHPMEDREEREALPALRFAAASALEESASLEAPCRELSAAFPEATVTFCEVEERFDQVEHLRSVVFIEGQRAGKIEHGYVFNMGA
;
A
#
# COMPACT_ATOMS: atom_id res chain seq x y z
N MET A 1 -8.27 -14.86 -13.37
CA MET A 1 -8.02 -15.04 -11.93
C MET A 1 -8.29 -13.71 -11.26
N ALA A 2 -8.92 -13.69 -10.09
CA ALA A 2 -9.23 -12.44 -9.37
C ALA A 2 -8.21 -12.23 -8.26
N THR A 3 -7.50 -11.11 -8.27
CA THR A 3 -6.39 -10.84 -7.36
C THR A 3 -6.53 -9.45 -6.76
N VAL A 4 -6.06 -9.30 -5.53
CA VAL A 4 -5.87 -8.00 -4.88
C VAL A 4 -4.40 -7.84 -4.60
N VAL A 5 -3.85 -6.73 -5.08
CA VAL A 5 -2.48 -6.31 -4.75
C VAL A 5 -2.56 -5.04 -3.91
N THR A 6 -2.05 -5.11 -2.68
CA THR A 6 -1.84 -3.93 -1.86
C THR A 6 -0.40 -3.47 -2.00
N TYR A 7 -0.21 -2.29 -2.58
CA TYR A 7 1.05 -1.57 -2.54
C TYR A 7 1.12 -0.69 -1.31
N LEU A 8 2.28 -0.68 -0.67
CA LEU A 8 2.61 0.17 0.46
C LEU A 8 3.81 1.03 0.06
N LEU A 9 3.66 2.35 0.19
CA LEU A 9 4.74 3.32 0.00
C LEU A 9 4.97 4.06 1.32
N VAL A 10 6.19 3.97 1.83
CA VAL A 10 6.64 4.74 3.00
C VAL A 10 7.58 5.82 2.50
N SER A 11 7.16 7.08 2.62
CA SER A 11 7.90 8.24 2.12
C SER A 11 8.51 9.04 3.26
N ALA A 12 9.76 9.46 3.07
CA ALA A 12 10.56 10.23 4.00
C ALA A 12 10.72 9.60 5.41
N PRO A 13 10.89 8.27 5.58
CA PRO A 13 11.19 7.73 6.89
C PRO A 13 12.55 8.24 7.39
N SER A 14 12.66 8.54 8.68
CA SER A 14 13.94 8.94 9.28
C SER A 14 14.93 7.78 9.36
N ASP A 15 14.41 6.56 9.58
CA ASP A 15 15.16 5.31 9.59
C ASP A 15 14.51 4.30 8.62
N PRO A 16 14.97 4.24 7.35
CA PRO A 16 14.47 3.29 6.37
C PRO A 16 14.69 1.82 6.77
N GLU A 17 15.75 1.49 7.50
CA GLU A 17 16.03 0.10 7.89
C GLU A 17 15.09 -0.38 9.00
N ALA A 18 14.73 0.50 9.93
CA ALA A 18 13.70 0.22 10.93
C ALA A 18 12.34 -0.08 10.27
N VAL A 19 12.00 0.62 9.19
CA VAL A 19 10.80 0.33 8.40
C VAL A 19 10.92 -1.04 7.72
N ARG A 20 12.03 -1.33 7.02
CA ARG A 20 12.25 -2.60 6.30
C ARG A 20 12.18 -3.82 7.21
N SER A 21 12.66 -3.69 8.44
CA SER A 21 12.68 -4.76 9.44
C SER A 21 11.43 -4.80 10.33
N HIS A 22 10.43 -3.95 10.06
CA HIS A 22 9.25 -3.87 10.91
C HIS A 22 8.40 -5.15 10.84
N PRO A 23 8.09 -5.83 11.96
CA PRO A 23 7.43 -7.14 11.97
C PRO A 23 6.05 -7.19 11.29
N LEU A 24 5.38 -6.04 11.20
CA LEU A 24 4.10 -5.90 10.51
C LEU A 24 4.22 -6.25 9.02
N LEU A 25 5.35 -5.94 8.38
CA LEU A 25 5.55 -6.23 6.96
C LEU A 25 5.53 -7.75 6.72
N GLU A 26 6.35 -8.50 7.45
CA GLU A 26 6.39 -9.97 7.36
C GLU A 26 5.04 -10.60 7.73
N LYS A 27 4.44 -10.15 8.85
CA LYS A 27 3.14 -10.67 9.33
C LYS A 27 2.03 -10.56 8.29
N HIS A 28 2.05 -9.50 7.47
CA HIS A 28 1.03 -9.23 6.46
C HIS A 28 1.49 -9.53 5.02
N GLY A 29 2.65 -10.18 4.86
CA GLY A 29 3.16 -10.60 3.55
C GLY A 29 3.56 -9.46 2.63
N PHE A 30 3.96 -8.32 3.18
CA PHE A 30 4.52 -7.22 2.41
C PHE A 30 5.97 -7.51 2.03
N GLU A 31 6.18 -7.81 0.75
CA GLU A 31 7.51 -8.05 0.19
C GLU A 31 8.09 -6.74 -0.37
N PRO A 32 9.41 -6.50 -0.28
CA PRO A 32 10.06 -5.37 -0.94
C PRO A 32 9.76 -5.37 -2.43
N HIS A 33 9.33 -4.22 -2.95
CA HIS A 33 8.99 -4.06 -4.35
C HIS A 33 9.92 -3.01 -4.99
N PRO A 34 10.50 -3.30 -6.18
CA PRO A 34 11.42 -2.36 -6.81
C PRO A 34 10.74 -1.01 -7.05
N MET A 35 11.51 0.05 -6.81
CA MET A 35 11.19 1.38 -7.31
C MET A 35 12.06 1.62 -8.55
N GLU A 36 11.49 2.24 -9.58
CA GLU A 36 12.30 2.73 -10.69
C GLU A 36 13.29 3.77 -10.15
N ASP A 37 14.55 3.71 -10.62
CA ASP A 37 15.61 4.63 -10.20
C ASP A 37 15.19 6.08 -10.46
N ARG A 38 14.75 6.76 -9.41
CA ARG A 38 14.48 8.20 -9.45
C ARG A 38 15.82 8.91 -9.44
N GLU A 39 16.05 9.83 -10.38
CA GLU A 39 17.29 10.61 -10.48
C GLU A 39 17.71 11.16 -9.09
N GLU A 40 18.79 10.61 -8.56
CA GLU A 40 19.09 10.45 -7.12
C GLU A 40 19.50 11.73 -6.37
N ARG A 41 19.37 12.93 -6.95
CA ARG A 41 20.05 14.11 -6.36
C ARG A 41 19.26 14.82 -5.26
N GLU A 42 17.94 14.66 -5.18
CA GLU A 42 17.10 15.40 -4.21
C GLU A 42 15.90 14.60 -3.66
N ALA A 43 15.79 13.29 -3.95
CA ALA A 43 14.65 12.50 -3.50
C ALA A 43 14.80 12.14 -2.01
N LEU A 44 13.80 12.50 -1.20
CA LEU A 44 13.64 11.95 0.14
C LEU A 44 13.61 10.41 0.07
N PRO A 45 14.14 9.70 1.10
CA PRO A 45 14.12 8.25 1.10
C PRO A 45 12.68 7.74 0.95
N ALA A 46 12.49 6.69 0.17
CA ALA A 46 11.21 6.04 0.01
C ALA A 46 11.38 4.53 -0.11
N LEU A 47 10.41 3.80 0.43
CA LEU A 47 10.38 2.35 0.42
C LEU A 47 9.04 1.89 -0.13
N ARG A 48 9.08 0.92 -1.04
CA ARG A 48 7.88 0.32 -1.62
C ARG A 48 7.82 -1.16 -1.27
N PHE A 49 6.62 -1.61 -0.92
CA PHE A 49 6.30 -3.00 -0.67
C PHE A 49 5.02 -3.39 -1.40
N ALA A 50 4.82 -4.69 -1.60
CA ALA A 50 3.60 -5.24 -2.18
C ALA A 50 3.19 -6.52 -1.45
N ALA A 51 1.89 -6.66 -1.20
CA ALA A 51 1.28 -7.90 -0.74
C ALA A 51 0.20 -8.30 -1.75
N ALA A 52 0.27 -9.52 -2.27
CA ALA A 52 -0.68 -10.04 -3.25
C ALA A 52 -1.47 -11.20 -2.66
N SER A 53 -2.78 -11.22 -2.91
CA SER A 53 -3.67 -12.29 -2.47
C SER A 53 -4.74 -12.59 -3.52
N ALA A 54 -5.30 -13.79 -3.48
CA ALA A 54 -6.52 -14.08 -4.20
C ALA A 54 -7.67 -13.23 -3.62
N LEU A 55 -8.54 -12.68 -4.47
CA LEU A 55 -9.60 -11.78 -4.02
C LEU A 55 -10.51 -12.41 -2.96
N GLU A 56 -10.81 -13.70 -3.08
CA GLU A 56 -11.64 -14.46 -2.14
C GLU A 56 -11.02 -14.64 -0.75
N GLU A 57 -9.69 -14.56 -0.67
CA GLU A 57 -8.91 -14.73 0.56
C GLU A 57 -8.38 -13.40 1.10
N SER A 58 -8.64 -12.30 0.40
CA SER A 58 -8.09 -10.99 0.72
C SER A 58 -8.71 -10.43 2.00
N ALA A 59 -7.86 -9.92 2.89
CA ALA A 59 -8.24 -9.16 4.06
C ALA A 59 -7.73 -7.72 3.91
N SER A 60 -8.51 -6.75 4.35
CA SER A 60 -8.09 -5.35 4.26
C SER A 60 -6.82 -5.09 5.06
N LEU A 61 -5.80 -4.54 4.40
CA LEU A 61 -4.53 -4.16 5.01
C LEU A 61 -4.51 -2.69 5.49
N GLU A 62 -5.67 -2.02 5.50
CA GLU A 62 -5.79 -0.63 5.93
C GLU A 62 -5.36 -0.40 7.39
N ALA A 63 -5.85 -1.24 8.31
CA ALA A 63 -5.50 -1.13 9.73
C ALA A 63 -4.00 -1.38 9.97
N PRO A 64 -3.38 -2.43 9.40
CA PRO A 64 -1.93 -2.59 9.42
C PRO A 64 -1.15 -1.38 8.89
N CYS A 65 -1.55 -0.80 7.75
CA CYS A 65 -0.89 0.40 7.21
C CYS A 65 -1.01 1.62 8.12
N ARG A 66 -2.16 1.76 8.80
CA ARG A 66 -2.38 2.80 9.81
C ARG A 66 -1.50 2.60 11.05
N GLU A 67 -1.37 1.37 11.53
CA GLU A 67 -0.48 1.01 12.65
C GLU A 67 0.98 1.33 12.30
N LEU A 68 1.41 1.00 11.08
CA LEU A 68 2.74 1.34 10.59
C LEU A 68 2.98 2.86 10.58
N SER A 69 1.99 3.64 10.12
CA SER A 69 2.07 5.11 10.16
C SER A 69 2.16 5.68 11.57
N ALA A 70 1.54 5.03 12.56
CA ALA A 70 1.67 5.44 13.96
C ALA A 70 3.06 5.12 14.54
N ALA A 71 3.70 4.05 14.06
CA ALA A 71 5.06 3.64 14.47
C ALA A 71 6.16 4.55 13.88
N PHE A 72 5.91 5.12 12.71
CA PHE A 72 6.82 6.05 12.01
C PHE A 72 6.12 7.38 11.75
N PRO A 73 5.88 8.20 12.81
CA PRO A 73 5.06 9.41 12.72
C PRO A 73 5.62 10.47 11.76
N GLU A 74 6.94 10.49 11.55
CA GLU A 74 7.62 11.39 10.63
C GLU A 74 7.48 10.99 9.15
N ALA A 75 7.09 9.74 8.89
CA ALA A 75 6.92 9.21 7.55
C ALA A 75 5.47 9.40 7.06
N THR A 76 5.33 9.61 5.75
CA THR A 76 4.02 9.50 5.09
C THR A 76 3.83 8.08 4.58
N VAL A 77 2.77 7.42 5.02
CA VAL A 77 2.43 6.07 4.60
C VAL A 77 1.25 6.12 3.64
N THR A 78 1.48 5.72 2.40
CA THR A 78 0.43 5.59 1.39
C THR A 78 0.19 4.12 1.13
N PHE A 79 -1.04 3.64 1.29
CA PHE A 79 -1.43 2.33 0.78
C PHE A 79 -2.28 2.49 -0.47
N CYS A 80 -2.13 1.56 -1.41
CA CYS A 80 -2.92 1.47 -2.63
C CYS A 80 -3.35 0.02 -2.84
N GLU A 81 -4.64 -0.24 -2.79
CA GLU A 81 -5.25 -1.52 -3.08
C GLU A 81 -5.73 -1.51 -4.53
N VAL A 82 -5.35 -2.53 -5.29
CA VAL A 82 -5.74 -2.72 -6.69
C VAL A 82 -6.39 -4.10 -6.80
N GLU A 83 -7.67 -4.11 -7.12
CA GLU A 83 -8.41 -5.32 -7.41
C GLU A 83 -8.46 -5.54 -8.93
N GLU A 84 -7.99 -6.70 -9.37
CA GLU A 84 -7.95 -7.07 -10.77
C GLU A 84 -8.80 -8.33 -11.02
N ARG A 85 -9.62 -8.30 -12.07
CA ARG A 85 -10.32 -9.48 -12.60
C ARG A 85 -10.20 -9.49 -14.12
N PHE A 86 -9.98 -10.66 -14.69
CA PHE A 86 -9.87 -10.85 -16.15
C PHE A 86 -8.88 -9.87 -16.81
N ASP A 87 -7.73 -9.64 -16.16
CA ASP A 87 -6.68 -8.72 -16.61
C ASP A 87 -7.14 -7.25 -16.72
N GLN A 88 -8.21 -6.88 -16.00
CA GLN A 88 -8.72 -5.52 -15.87
C GLN A 88 -8.74 -5.08 -14.42
N VAL A 89 -8.34 -3.83 -14.16
CA VAL A 89 -8.50 -3.19 -12.85
C VAL A 89 -9.98 -2.84 -12.66
N GLU A 90 -10.64 -3.49 -11.71
CA GLU A 90 -12.05 -3.23 -11.39
C GLU A 90 -12.19 -2.16 -10.30
N HIS A 91 -11.30 -2.21 -9.31
CA HIS A 91 -11.28 -1.28 -8.19
C HIS A 91 -9.86 -0.88 -7.82
N LEU A 92 -9.71 0.40 -7.51
CA LEU A 92 -8.48 0.99 -7.02
C LEU A 92 -8.81 1.92 -5.86
N ARG A 93 -8.13 1.71 -4.74
CA ARG A 93 -8.27 2.54 -3.56
C ARG A 93 -6.92 2.92 -3.01
N SER A 94 -6.68 4.22 -2.90
CA SER A 94 -5.48 4.75 -2.25
C SER A 94 -5.85 5.56 -1.01
N VAL A 95 -5.12 5.38 0.09
CA VAL A 95 -5.29 6.17 1.30
C VAL A 95 -3.93 6.57 1.83
N VAL A 96 -3.86 7.81 2.31
CA VAL A 96 -2.66 8.38 2.89
C VAL A 96 -2.85 8.48 4.40
N PHE A 97 -1.84 8.03 5.14
CA PHE A 97 -1.73 8.12 6.58
C PHE A 97 -0.51 8.95 6.99
N ILE A 98 -0.72 9.80 7.99
CA ILE A 98 0.32 10.59 8.67
C ILE A 98 0.06 10.43 10.16
N GLU A 99 1.08 10.05 10.94
CA GLU A 99 0.97 9.86 12.40
C GLU A 99 -0.19 8.92 12.82
N GLY A 100 -0.47 7.88 12.02
CA GLY A 100 -1.58 6.96 12.27
C GLY A 100 -2.98 7.58 12.07
N GLN A 101 -3.06 8.79 11.53
CA GLN A 101 -4.30 9.45 11.14
C GLN A 101 -4.49 9.41 9.63
N ARG A 102 -5.74 9.24 9.20
CA ARG A 102 -6.08 9.26 7.77
C ARG A 102 -6.03 10.70 7.27
N ALA A 103 -5.02 11.00 6.46
CA ALA A 103 -4.78 12.33 5.89
C ALA A 103 -5.55 12.54 4.57
N GLY A 104 -5.84 11.47 3.82
CA GLY A 104 -6.56 11.56 2.56
C GLY A 104 -6.96 10.20 2.00
N LYS A 105 -7.90 10.18 1.04
CA LYS A 105 -8.31 8.99 0.28
C LYS A 105 -8.62 9.37 -1.16
N ILE A 106 -8.16 8.55 -2.10
CA ILE A 106 -8.57 8.52 -3.49
C ILE A 106 -9.20 7.16 -3.74
N GLU A 107 -10.35 7.12 -4.39
CA GLU A 107 -11.02 5.87 -4.76
C GLU A 107 -11.53 5.97 -6.17
N HIS A 108 -11.27 4.93 -6.95
CA HIS A 108 -11.71 4.78 -8.32
C HIS A 108 -12.19 3.35 -8.51
N GLY A 109 -13.43 3.16 -8.97
CA GLY A 109 -13.98 1.84 -9.25
C GLY A 109 -15.04 1.92 -10.31
N TYR A 110 -15.11 0.89 -11.15
CA TYR A 110 -16.18 0.71 -12.11
C TYR A 110 -17.22 -0.24 -11.53
N VAL A 111 -18.47 0.21 -11.37
CA VAL A 111 -19.60 -0.68 -11.06
C VAL A 111 -20.17 -1.17 -12.39
N PHE A 112 -19.73 -2.35 -12.86
CA PHE A 112 -20.46 -3.06 -13.90
C PHE A 112 -21.64 -3.79 -13.26
N ASN A 113 -22.82 -3.19 -13.35
CA ASN A 113 -24.08 -3.84 -13.02
C ASN A 113 -24.39 -4.84 -14.15
N MET A 114 -23.91 -6.09 -14.03
CA MET A 114 -24.42 -7.19 -14.85
C MET A 114 -25.79 -7.57 -14.27
N GLY A 115 -26.83 -6.96 -14.83
CA GLY A 115 -28.20 -7.03 -14.32
C GLY A 115 -28.78 -8.45 -14.19
N ALA A 116 -29.81 -8.54 -13.37
CA ALA A 116 -30.89 -9.53 -13.50
C ALA A 116 -32.12 -8.81 -14.05
#